data_AF-A0A2G9TLN2-F1
#
_entry.id   AF-A0A2G9TLN2-F1
#
_cell.length_a   1.000
_cell.length_b   1.000
_cell.length_c   1.000
_cell.angle_alpha   90.00
_cell.angle_beta   90.00
_cell.angle_gamma   90.00
#
_symmetry.space_group_name_H-M   'P 1'
#
loop_
_entity.id
_entity.type
_entity.pdbx_description
1 polymer ?
#
loop_
_entity_poly.entity_id
_entity_poly.type
_entity_poly.pdbx_seq_one_letter_code
_entity_poly.pdbx_strand_id
1 'polypeptide(L)'
;MIIIRENTEGEYSGLEHETTPGIVESLKVCQEIAENEYPEIKFDSMIVDNASMQLVSRPQQFDIMLMPNLYGNIISNIACGLVGGPGLVSGMNIGNEYAVFET
;
A
#
# COMPACT_ATOMS: atom_id res chain seq x y z
N MET A 1 8.05 8.61 -3.92
CA MET A 1 7.33 7.47 -3.36
C MET A 1 5.85 7.61 -3.68
N ILE A 2 5.21 6.52 -4.11
CA ILE A 2 3.78 6.41 -4.39
C ILE A 2 3.21 5.31 -3.49
N ILE A 3 2.06 5.56 -2.88
CA ILE A 3 1.34 4.59 -2.06
C ILE A 3 0.10 4.13 -2.84
N ILE A 4 0.00 2.84 -3.08
CA ILE A 4 -1.17 2.19 -3.68
C ILE A 4 -1.84 1.37 -2.58
N ARG A 5 -3.11 1.67 -2.33
CA ARG A 5 -3.92 1.06 -1.29
C ARG A 5 -5.13 0.39 -1.91
N GLU A 6 -5.40 -0.85 -1.50
CA GLU A 6 -6.63 -1.55 -1.82
C GLU A 6 -7.83 -0.83 -1.15
N ASN A 7 -8.89 -0.50 -1.90
CA ASN A 7 -9.96 0.40 -1.46
C ASN A 7 -11.37 -0.23 -1.42
N THR A 8 -11.50 -1.51 -1.76
CA THR A 8 -12.78 -2.24 -1.88
C THR A 8 -12.95 -3.36 -0.85
N GLU A 9 -11.87 -3.86 -0.25
CA GLU A 9 -11.86 -4.93 0.74
C GLU A 9 -11.21 -4.47 2.06
N GLY A 10 -10.99 -5.40 2.99
CA GLY A 10 -10.36 -5.09 4.27
C GLY A 10 -11.31 -4.42 5.27
N GLU A 11 -10.86 -3.28 5.80
CA GLU A 11 -11.58 -2.50 6.83
C GLU A 11 -12.99 -2.12 6.37
N TYR A 12 -13.17 -1.82 5.08
CA TYR A 12 -14.46 -1.41 4.52
C TYR A 12 -15.47 -2.56 4.36
N SER A 13 -15.01 -3.81 4.30
CA SER A 13 -15.85 -4.99 4.23
C SER A 13 -15.91 -5.78 5.55
N GLY A 14 -15.16 -5.37 6.57
CA GLY A 14 -15.04 -6.08 7.84
C GLY A 14 -14.28 -7.41 7.75
N LEU A 15 -13.56 -7.63 6.65
CA LEU A 15 -12.78 -8.82 6.38
C LEU A 15 -11.31 -8.42 6.35
N GLU A 16 -10.64 -8.43 7.51
CA GLU A 16 -9.18 -8.41 7.50
C GLU A 16 -8.69 -9.71 6.87
N HIS A 17 -7.66 -9.57 6.03
CA HIS A 17 -7.27 -10.53 5.02
C HIS A 17 -6.73 -11.84 5.63
N GLU A 18 -7.65 -12.70 6.07
CA GLU A 18 -7.42 -14.05 6.55
C GLU A 18 -8.57 -14.95 6.06
N THR A 19 -8.59 -15.24 4.76
CA THR A 19 -9.49 -16.24 4.18
C THR A 19 -9.17 -17.65 4.71
N THR A 20 -7.94 -17.87 5.22
CA THR A 20 -7.46 -19.11 5.84
C THR A 20 -6.49 -18.79 7.00
N PRO A 21 -6.62 -19.44 8.18
CA PRO A 21 -5.74 -19.17 9.33
C PRO A 21 -4.25 -19.24 9.00
N GLY A 22 -3.54 -18.12 9.17
CA GLY A 22 -2.09 -18.02 8.93
C GLY A 22 -1.65 -17.81 7.48
N ILE A 23 -2.56 -17.58 6.52
CA ILE A 23 -2.22 -17.31 5.11
C ILE A 23 -2.69 -15.91 4.70
N VAL A 24 -1.72 -15.00 4.52
CA VAL A 24 -1.95 -13.69 3.88
C VAL A 24 -1.86 -13.88 2.36
N GLU A 25 -3.01 -14.03 1.70
CA GLU A 25 -3.12 -14.33 0.26
C GLU A 25 -2.55 -13.19 -0.62
N SER A 26 -2.68 -11.93 -0.19
CA SER A 26 -2.25 -10.74 -0.91
C SER A 26 -0.76 -10.75 -1.24
N LEU A 27 0.11 -11.15 -0.30
CA LEU A 27 1.55 -11.14 -0.55
C LEU A 27 1.97 -12.22 -1.56
N LYS A 28 1.37 -13.40 -1.47
CA LYS A 28 1.66 -14.51 -2.40
C LYS A 28 1.23 -14.18 -3.82
N VAL A 29 0.02 -13.63 -3.98
CA VAL A 29 -0.51 -13.21 -5.28
C VAL A 29 0.36 -12.09 -5.88
N CYS A 30 0.75 -11.10 -5.07
CA CYS A 30 1.63 -10.03 -5.54
C CYS A 30 3.00 -10.56 -5.98
N GLN A 31 3.57 -11.50 -5.22
CA GLN A 31 4.84 -12.14 -5.57
C GLN A 31 4.73 -12.94 -6.88
N GLU A 32 3.66 -13.72 -7.04
CA GLU A 32 3.42 -14.52 -8.25
C GLU A 32 3.27 -13.64 -9.50
N ILE A 33 2.51 -12.55 -9.41
CA ILE A 33 2.34 -11.59 -10.51
C ILE A 33 3.67 -10.90 -10.81
N ALA A 34 4.42 -10.48 -9.79
CA ALA A 34 5.71 -9.84 -9.99
C ALA A 34 6.72 -10.75 -10.70
N GLU A 35 6.79 -12.03 -10.31
CA GLU A 35 7.73 -12.99 -10.90
C GLU A 35 7.33 -13.41 -12.33
N ASN A 36 6.03 -13.59 -12.60
CA ASN A 36 5.55 -14.14 -13.87
C ASN A 36 5.20 -13.08 -14.92
N GLU A 37 4.64 -11.94 -14.52
CA GLU A 37 4.13 -10.92 -15.44
C GLU A 37 5.04 -9.69 -15.54
N TYR A 38 5.77 -9.34 -14.47
CA TYR A 38 6.60 -8.13 -14.41
C TYR A 38 8.03 -8.37 -13.90
N PRO A 39 8.81 -9.28 -14.53
CA PRO A 39 10.14 -9.69 -14.04
C PRO A 39 11.17 -8.55 -14.00
N GLU A 40 10.94 -7.46 -14.73
CA GLU A 40 11.78 -6.26 -14.70
C GLU A 40 11.57 -5.38 -13.46
N ILE A 41 10.45 -5.56 -12.74
CA ILE A 41 10.13 -4.80 -11.54
C ILE A 41 10.63 -5.56 -10.32
N LYS A 42 11.53 -4.94 -9.55
CA LYS A 42 11.99 -5.51 -8.29
C LYS A 42 10.84 -5.53 -7.27
N PHE A 43 10.48 -6.72 -6.81
CA PHE A 43 9.51 -6.92 -5.73
C PHE A 43 10.23 -7.22 -4.42
N ASP A 44 9.93 -6.42 -3.39
CA ASP A 44 10.41 -6.63 -2.02
C ASP A 44 9.22 -6.59 -1.06
N SER A 45 9.25 -7.39 0.00
CA SER A 45 8.21 -7.44 1.04
C SER A 45 8.75 -6.98 2.39
N MET A 46 7.96 -6.20 3.12
CA MET A 46 8.31 -5.72 4.46
C MET A 46 7.09 -5.75 5.38
N ILE A 47 7.30 -6.17 6.63
CA ILE A 47 6.27 -6.09 7.69
C ILE A 47 5.97 -4.63 8.04
N VAL A 48 4.70 -4.32 8.35
CA VAL A 48 4.19 -2.94 8.45
C VAL A 48 4.80 -2.12 9.59
N ASP A 49 5.18 -2.78 10.69
CA ASP A 49 5.87 -2.20 11.83
C ASP A 49 7.28 -1.71 11.44
N ASN A 50 8.06 -2.56 10.77
CA ASN A 50 9.37 -2.18 10.23
C ASN A 50 9.23 -1.13 9.13
N ALA A 51 8.22 -1.26 8.25
CA ALA A 51 7.96 -0.25 7.22
C ALA A 51 7.69 1.12 7.84
N SER A 52 6.88 1.19 8.89
CA SER A 52 6.59 2.44 9.62
C SER A 52 7.85 3.06 10.23
N MET A 53 8.71 2.25 10.85
CA MET A 53 9.99 2.70 11.43
C MET A 53 10.97 3.18 10.35
N GLN A 54 11.05 2.46 9.22
CA GLN A 54 11.92 2.80 8.10
C GLN A 54 11.45 4.05 7.37
N LEU A 55 10.13 4.27 7.30
CA LEU A 55 9.55 5.41 6.61
C LEU A 55 9.94 6.73 7.28
N VAL A 56 9.92 6.77 8.60
CA VAL A 56 10.35 7.97 9.36
C VAL A 56 11.88 8.13 9.40
N SER A 57 12.62 7.03 9.32
CA SER A 57 14.08 7.06 9.47
C SER A 57 14.81 7.32 8.14
N ARG A 58 14.35 6.70 7.05
CA ARG A 58 14.98 6.75 5.73
C ARG A 58 13.93 6.54 4.64
N PRO A 59 13.04 7.51 4.38
CA PRO A 59 11.95 7.37 3.41
C PRO A 59 12.44 7.18 1.96
N GLN A 60 13.66 7.63 1.63
CA GLN A 60 14.22 7.60 0.27
C GLN A 60 14.48 6.18 -0.26
N GLN A 61 14.38 5.16 0.60
CA GLN A 61 14.51 3.76 0.18
C GLN A 61 13.25 3.21 -0.50
N PHE A 62 12.11 3.89 -0.36
CA PHE A 62 10.83 3.45 -0.88
C PHE A 62 10.47 4.18 -2.17
N ASP A 63 10.03 3.41 -3.17
CA ASP A 63 9.56 3.96 -4.44
C ASP A 63 8.05 3.76 -4.59
N ILE A 64 7.59 2.52 -4.71
CA ILE A 64 6.16 2.18 -4.76
C ILE A 64 5.84 1.26 -3.59
N MET A 65 4.81 1.58 -2.83
CA MET A 65 4.33 0.78 -1.72
C MET A 65 2.91 0.31 -1.99
N LEU A 66 2.71 -1.00 -2.12
CA LEU A 66 1.40 -1.64 -2.24
C LEU A 66 0.98 -2.21 -0.88
N MET A 67 -0.24 -1.94 -0.46
CA MET A 67 -0.73 -2.41 0.84
C MET A 67 -2.24 -2.61 0.91
N PRO A 68 -2.71 -3.50 1.80
CA PRO A 68 -4.11 -3.60 2.16
C PRO A 68 -4.64 -2.30 2.76
N ASN A 69 -5.96 -2.21 2.77
CA ASN A 69 -6.74 -1.05 3.20
C ASN A 69 -6.26 -0.40 4.52
N LEU A 70 -6.24 -1.14 5.62
CA LEU A 70 -5.93 -0.60 6.96
C LEU A 70 -4.50 0.00 7.02
N TYR A 71 -3.51 -0.77 6.55
CA TYR A 71 -2.11 -0.34 6.56
C TYR A 71 -1.87 0.84 5.60
N GLY A 72 -2.63 0.88 4.51
CA GLY A 72 -2.80 2.02 3.61
C GLY A 72 -2.97 3.34 4.34
N ASN A 73 -3.96 3.40 5.22
CA ASN A 73 -4.31 4.62 5.96
C ASN A 73 -3.21 5.04 6.94
N ILE A 74 -2.54 4.09 7.58
CA ILE A 74 -1.49 4.38 8.55
C ILE A 74 -0.26 4.94 7.83
N ILE A 75 0.21 4.23 6.80
CA ILE A 75 1.41 4.60 6.06
C ILE A 75 1.20 5.89 5.28
N SER A 76 0.01 6.12 4.69
CA SER A 76 -0.31 7.38 4.00
C SER A 76 -0.25 8.58 4.94
N ASN A 77 -0.76 8.46 6.17
CA ASN A 77 -0.69 9.52 7.17
C ASN A 77 0.76 9.81 7.62
N ILE A 78 1.58 8.77 7.80
CA ILE A 78 3.00 8.97 8.10
C ILE A 78 3.70 9.68 6.94
N ALA A 79 3.49 9.24 5.71
CA ALA A 79 4.06 9.85 4.51
C ALA A 79 3.62 11.30 4.32
N CYS A 80 2.33 11.58 4.58
CA CYS A 80 1.75 12.91 4.60
C CYS A 80 2.46 13.83 5.62
N GLY A 81 2.73 13.32 6.82
CA GLY A 81 3.51 14.05 7.83
C GLY A 81 4.94 14.38 7.37
N LEU A 82 5.58 13.50 6.60
CA LEU A 82 6.94 13.71 6.09
C LEU A 82 7.04 14.83 5.04
N VAL A 83 5.97 15.07 4.27
CA VAL A 83 5.96 16.08 3.21
C VAL A 83 5.41 17.45 3.64
N GLY A 84 4.98 17.60 4.90
CA GLY A 84 4.49 18.86 5.45
C GLY A 84 2.96 18.92 5.65
N GLY A 85 2.27 17.79 5.56
CA GLY A 85 0.84 17.66 5.87
C GLY A 85 -0.06 17.48 4.64
N PRO A 86 -1.37 17.28 4.87
CA PRO A 86 -2.31 16.79 3.85
C PRO A 86 -2.55 17.79 2.72
N GLY A 87 -2.35 19.09 2.96
CA GLY A 87 -2.51 20.11 1.91
C GLY A 87 -1.50 20.02 0.76
N LEU A 88 -0.50 19.15 0.85
CA LEU A 88 0.53 18.94 -0.17
C LEU A 88 0.46 17.56 -0.82
N VAL A 89 -0.42 16.68 -0.34
CA VAL A 89 -0.59 15.33 -0.86
C VAL A 89 -1.64 15.36 -1.95
N SER A 90 -1.46 14.58 -3.01
CA SER A 90 -2.46 14.38 -4.05
C SER A 90 -2.91 12.93 -4.04
N GLY A 91 -4.21 12.71 -4.13
CA GLY A 91 -4.85 11.41 -4.11
C GLY A 91 -5.64 11.13 -5.39
N MET A 92 -5.75 9.86 -5.72
CA MET A 92 -6.58 9.39 -6.82
C MET A 92 -7.11 8.00 -6.48
N ASN A 93 -8.40 7.79 -6.70
CA ASN A 93 -9.05 6.50 -6.65
C ASN A 93 -9.38 6.08 -8.09
N ILE A 94 -8.92 4.91 -8.49
CA ILE A 94 -9.16 4.35 -9.82
C ILE A 94 -10.02 3.09 -9.65
N GLY A 95 -11.13 3.03 -10.40
CA GLY A 95 -11.89 1.81 -10.67
C GLY A 95 -11.93 1.52 -12.18
N ASN A 96 -12.60 0.44 -12.57
CA ASN A 96 -12.66 0.01 -13.97
C ASN A 96 -13.34 1.02 -14.91
N GLU A 97 -14.37 1.72 -14.43
CA GLU A 97 -15.18 2.66 -15.23
C GLU A 97 -14.98 4.12 -14.82
N TYR A 98 -14.56 4.37 -13.57
CA TYR A 98 -14.55 5.69 -12.96
C TYR A 98 -13.20 5.98 -12.30
N ALA A 99 -12.81 7.26 -12.32
CA ALA A 99 -11.68 7.78 -11.56
C ALA A 99 -12.14 9.01 -10.75
N VAL A 100 -11.72 9.07 -9.49
CA VAL A 100 -12.01 10.18 -8.57
C VAL A 100 -10.70 10.74 -8.07
N PHE A 101 -10.51 12.06 -8.23
CA PHE A 101 -9.33 12.78 -7.78
C PHE A 101 -9.66 13.53 -6.49
N GLU A 102 -8.85 13.33 -5.45
CA GLU A 102 -9.03 13.97 -4.15
C GLU A 102 -7.68 14.35 -3.52
N THR A 103 -7.71 15.08 -2.41
CA THR A 103 -6.51 15.61 -1.73
C THR A 103 -6.36 14.95 -0.36
#